data_AF-A0A6N7A9H6-F1
#
_entry.id   AF-A0A6N7A9H6-F1
#
_cell.length_a   1.000
_cell.length_b   1.000
_cell.length_c   1.000
_cell.angle_alpha   90.00
_cell.angle_beta   90.00
_cell.angle_gamma   90.00
#
_symmetry.space_group_name_H-M   'P 1'
#
loop_
_entity.id
_entity.type
_entity.pdbx_description
1 polymer ?
#
loop_
_entity_poly.entity_id
_entity_poly.type
_entity_poly.pdbx_seq_one_letter_code
_entity_poly.pdbx_strand_id
1 'polypeptide(L)'
;MNNIQPDFFRQIQEAIRLPEGSFVFKYHSPDLLDKNKKGGVIFEIPSGQHIFKLERDDNFKLNFYHSSPGTGTRVASIDLAQVHPAEHVQIFLTWGPNEINLYLGPMVEGGQLVAATGSPASFQLRVGRDGNIYQVGDDGVQVMGISIFQGNQPVLQPTAVDVWKSTLQAIDILGTGESKEGFIYEVVVTNLSIVILVTGFEAYTKTRFLELEGEGIQPNVEAIINAFYSQRERSAGAIAILDEEAKTLNVTTVDLIVSKRVIDFQNYEKCKLAYNKAYGIKFGEMGFANQALEQLQEFLKYRHRIIHISPLQAMLNQAQVPLEEPVFSKKETLQAARKCFDEFINKLHSTTLQLRPKR
;
A
#
# COMPACT_ATOMS: atom_id res chain seq x y z
N MET A 1 -7.61 27.47 5.19
CA MET A 1 -8.19 27.29 3.84
C MET A 1 -9.47 28.12 3.78
N ASN A 2 -9.44 29.31 3.16
CA ASN A 2 -10.59 30.24 3.16
C ASN A 2 -11.43 30.18 1.88
N ASN A 3 -11.09 29.28 0.95
CA ASN A 3 -11.62 29.28 -0.43
C ASN A 3 -12.61 28.16 -0.73
N ILE A 4 -12.89 27.28 0.25
CA ILE A 4 -13.82 26.15 0.11
C ILE A 4 -14.84 26.22 1.24
N GLN A 5 -16.13 26.14 0.91
CA GLN A 5 -17.19 26.07 1.92
C GLN A 5 -17.03 24.79 2.78
N PRO A 6 -17.24 24.84 4.11
CA PRO A 6 -17.03 23.67 4.99
C PRO A 6 -17.81 22.41 4.58
N ASP A 7 -19.07 22.58 4.15
CA ASP A 7 -19.89 21.46 3.68
C ASP A 7 -19.31 20.84 2.41
N PHE A 8 -18.73 21.67 1.54
CA PHE A 8 -18.08 21.23 0.31
C PHE A 8 -16.78 20.49 0.59
N PHE A 9 -15.99 20.98 1.55
CA PHE A 9 -14.78 20.29 2.03
C PHE A 9 -15.11 18.88 2.54
N ARG A 10 -16.17 18.76 3.34
CA ARG A 10 -16.63 17.46 3.88
C ARG A 10 -17.07 16.50 2.77
N GLN A 11 -17.80 16.99 1.78
CA GLN A 11 -18.20 16.17 0.62
C GLN A 11 -16.99 15.62 -0.13
N ILE A 12 -15.95 16.45 -0.32
CA ILE A 12 -14.69 15.99 -0.92
C ILE A 12 -14.04 14.93 -0.04
N GLN A 13 -13.91 15.16 1.27
CA GLN A 13 -13.30 14.20 2.19
C GLN A 13 -14.02 12.83 2.17
N GLU A 14 -15.34 12.82 2.13
CA GLU A 14 -16.13 11.59 2.05
C GLU A 14 -15.95 10.90 0.70
N ALA A 15 -15.92 11.67 -0.41
CA ALA A 15 -15.75 11.13 -1.75
C ALA A 15 -14.35 10.52 -1.95
N ILE A 16 -13.28 11.17 -1.52
CA ILE A 16 -11.88 10.74 -1.72
C ILE A 16 -11.63 9.31 -1.21
N ARG A 17 -12.33 8.88 -0.15
CA ARG A 17 -12.20 7.54 0.42
C ARG A 17 -12.77 6.44 -0.48
N LEU A 18 -13.46 6.80 -1.55
CA LEU A 18 -13.92 5.86 -2.56
C LEU A 18 -12.75 5.50 -3.50
N PRO A 19 -12.61 4.23 -3.90
CA PRO A 19 -11.54 3.78 -4.81
C PRO A 19 -11.55 4.49 -6.16
N GLU A 20 -12.74 4.89 -6.60
CA GLU A 20 -12.98 5.64 -7.82
C GLU A 20 -14.00 6.73 -7.54
N GLY A 21 -13.86 7.85 -8.23
CA GLY A 21 -14.80 8.93 -8.12
C GLY A 21 -14.50 10.10 -9.02
N SER A 22 -15.35 11.10 -8.91
CA SER A 22 -15.22 12.33 -9.67
C SER A 22 -15.70 13.52 -8.85
N PHE A 23 -15.15 14.69 -9.14
CA PHE A 23 -15.44 15.90 -8.42
C PHE A 23 -15.40 17.11 -9.35
N VAL A 24 -16.48 17.89 -9.37
CA VAL A 24 -16.61 19.10 -10.19
C VAL A 24 -16.80 20.30 -9.28
N PHE A 25 -16.10 21.40 -9.55
CA PHE A 25 -16.34 22.66 -8.87
C PHE A 25 -16.07 23.85 -9.77
N LYS A 26 -16.71 24.98 -9.44
CA LYS A 26 -16.41 26.27 -10.05
C LYS A 26 -15.38 26.97 -9.18
N TYR A 27 -14.38 27.56 -9.82
CA TYR A 27 -13.33 28.31 -9.15
C TYR A 27 -13.22 29.69 -9.77
N HIS A 28 -13.23 30.70 -8.92
CA HIS A 28 -13.06 32.09 -9.31
C HIS A 28 -11.71 32.57 -8.77
N SER A 29 -10.82 32.95 -9.67
CA SER A 29 -9.53 33.54 -9.30
C SER A 29 -8.99 34.35 -10.48
N PRO A 30 -8.83 35.68 -10.34
CA PRO A 30 -8.18 36.49 -11.37
C PRO A 30 -6.69 36.13 -11.51
N ASP A 31 -6.10 35.52 -10.47
CA ASP A 31 -4.68 35.19 -10.43
C ASP A 31 -4.36 33.84 -11.09
N LEU A 32 -5.32 32.92 -11.25
CA LEU A 32 -5.05 31.55 -11.72
C LEU A 32 -4.36 31.55 -13.10
N LEU A 33 -4.87 32.34 -14.04
CA LEU A 33 -4.38 32.41 -15.42
C LEU A 33 -3.49 33.63 -15.69
N ASP A 34 -3.03 34.32 -14.63
CA ASP A 34 -2.06 35.42 -14.76
C ASP A 34 -0.62 34.91 -14.57
N LYS A 35 0.16 34.92 -15.67
CA LYS A 35 1.57 34.48 -15.71
C LYS A 35 2.48 35.28 -14.78
N ASN A 36 2.09 36.49 -14.38
CA ASN A 36 2.90 37.35 -13.50
C ASN A 36 2.68 37.07 -12.01
N LYS A 37 1.66 36.29 -11.67
CA LYS A 37 1.38 35.89 -10.28
C LYS A 37 2.17 34.65 -9.94
N LYS A 38 2.56 34.51 -8.68
CA LYS A 38 3.20 33.30 -8.17
C LYS A 38 2.18 32.16 -8.07
N GLY A 39 2.69 30.93 -8.13
CA GLY A 39 1.91 29.74 -7.83
C GLY A 39 1.42 29.70 -6.38
N GLY A 40 0.62 28.69 -6.08
CA GLY A 40 0.09 28.44 -4.75
C GLY A 40 -0.83 27.23 -4.70
N VAL A 41 -0.98 26.69 -3.49
CA VAL A 41 -1.93 25.61 -3.20
C VAL A 41 -3.34 26.18 -3.21
N ILE A 42 -4.20 25.64 -4.08
CA ILE A 42 -5.62 25.97 -4.16
C ILE A 42 -6.36 25.25 -3.03
N PHE A 43 -6.11 23.94 -2.90
CA PHE A 43 -6.53 23.15 -1.75
C PHE A 43 -5.60 21.95 -1.51
N GLU A 44 -5.59 21.48 -0.27
CA GLU A 44 -4.92 20.25 0.16
C GLU A 44 -5.82 19.56 1.19
N ILE A 45 -6.36 18.40 0.83
CA ILE A 45 -7.42 17.72 1.58
C ILE A 45 -6.93 16.31 1.92
N PRO A 46 -6.49 16.07 3.15
CA PRO A 46 -6.29 14.72 3.65
C PRO A 46 -7.63 14.09 4.07
N SER A 47 -7.82 12.81 3.78
CA SER A 47 -8.96 12.02 4.25
C SER A 47 -8.54 10.56 4.46
N GLY A 48 -8.46 10.14 5.73
CA GLY A 48 -7.77 8.88 6.07
C GLY A 48 -6.30 8.96 5.67
N GLN A 49 -5.82 7.99 4.88
CA GLN A 49 -4.48 8.00 4.30
C GLN A 49 -4.46 8.51 2.84
N HIS A 50 -5.58 9.04 2.35
CA HIS A 50 -5.63 9.67 1.03
C HIS A 50 -5.29 11.16 1.09
N ILE A 51 -4.70 11.67 0.01
CA ILE A 51 -4.41 13.10 -0.16
C ILE A 51 -4.90 13.55 -1.52
N PHE A 52 -5.71 14.59 -1.54
CA PHE A 52 -5.99 15.38 -2.74
C PHE A 52 -5.33 16.74 -2.62
N LYS A 53 -4.50 17.10 -3.58
CA LYS A 53 -3.88 18.42 -3.63
C LYS A 53 -4.07 19.02 -5.02
N LEU A 54 -4.52 20.26 -5.08
CA LEU A 54 -4.56 21.04 -6.31
C LEU A 54 -3.73 22.28 -6.09
N GLU A 55 -2.73 22.50 -6.93
CA GLU A 55 -1.88 23.67 -6.86
C GLU A 55 -1.58 24.21 -8.25
N ARG A 56 -1.36 25.52 -8.33
CA ARG A 56 -0.68 26.13 -9.46
C ARG A 56 0.80 26.23 -9.10
N ASP A 57 1.70 25.73 -9.94
CA ASP A 57 3.13 25.91 -9.74
C ASP A 57 3.67 27.21 -10.37
N ASP A 58 4.93 27.53 -10.07
CA ASP A 58 5.61 28.70 -10.63
C ASP A 58 5.97 28.54 -12.12
N ASN A 59 5.87 27.32 -12.67
CA ASN A 59 6.05 27.03 -14.10
C ASN A 59 4.75 27.21 -14.90
N PHE A 60 3.73 27.82 -14.31
CA PHE A 60 2.42 28.07 -14.93
C PHE A 60 1.67 26.79 -15.28
N LYS A 61 1.82 25.75 -14.47
CA LYS A 61 1.01 24.52 -14.57
C LYS A 61 0.04 24.42 -13.41
N LEU A 62 -1.14 23.87 -13.70
CA LEU A 62 -2.09 23.42 -12.70
C LEU A 62 -1.88 21.92 -12.48
N ASN A 63 -1.50 21.54 -11.27
CA ASN A 63 -1.16 20.17 -10.89
C ASN A 63 -2.22 19.64 -9.92
N PHE A 64 -2.84 18.52 -10.29
CA PHE A 64 -3.70 17.72 -9.42
C PHE A 64 -2.95 16.48 -8.96
N TYR A 65 -2.81 16.33 -7.65
CA TYR A 65 -2.23 15.17 -7.01
C TYR A 65 -3.30 14.35 -6.31
N HIS A 66 -3.20 13.05 -6.50
CA HIS A 66 -3.88 12.05 -5.69
C HIS A 66 -2.82 11.11 -5.12
N SER A 67 -2.91 10.83 -3.82
CA SER A 67 -2.04 9.85 -3.18
C SER A 67 -2.81 8.93 -2.26
N SER A 68 -2.50 7.64 -2.30
CA SER A 68 -2.93 6.64 -1.32
C SER A 68 -1.83 5.59 -1.14
N PRO A 69 -1.78 4.85 -0.01
CA PRO A 69 -0.80 3.80 0.20
C PRO A 69 -0.77 2.76 -0.93
N GLY A 70 -1.96 2.37 -1.42
CA GLY A 70 -2.11 1.33 -2.43
C GLY A 70 -1.76 1.76 -3.86
N THR A 71 -1.93 3.05 -4.19
CA THR A 71 -1.71 3.54 -5.57
C THR A 71 -0.46 4.42 -5.72
N GLY A 72 0.12 4.84 -4.59
CA GLY A 72 1.16 5.85 -4.52
C GLY A 72 0.65 7.23 -4.93
N THR A 73 1.56 8.18 -5.12
CA THR A 73 1.25 9.51 -5.64
C THR A 73 1.24 9.54 -7.17
N ARG A 74 0.17 10.12 -7.72
CA ARG A 74 0.03 10.46 -9.15
C ARG A 74 -0.20 11.94 -9.30
N VAL A 75 0.26 12.49 -10.42
CA VAL A 75 0.09 13.91 -10.77
C VAL A 75 -0.47 14.04 -12.19
N ALA A 76 -1.54 14.82 -12.34
CA ALA A 76 -2.05 15.29 -13.64
C ALA A 76 -1.78 16.79 -13.77
N SER A 77 -1.14 17.20 -14.87
CA SER A 77 -0.66 18.57 -15.05
C SER A 77 -1.20 19.20 -16.32
N ILE A 78 -1.87 20.35 -16.20
CA ILE A 78 -2.28 21.19 -17.33
C ILE A 78 -1.35 22.39 -17.43
N ASP A 79 -0.78 22.62 -18.61
CA ASP A 79 -0.09 23.87 -18.94
C ASP A 79 -1.12 24.99 -19.14
N LEU A 80 -1.13 25.97 -18.23
CA LEU A 80 -2.11 27.06 -18.24
C LEU A 80 -1.88 28.02 -19.42
N ALA A 81 -0.73 27.97 -20.11
CA ALA A 81 -0.49 28.77 -21.31
C ALA A 81 -1.40 28.37 -22.49
N GLN A 82 -2.00 27.17 -22.43
CA GLN A 82 -2.89 26.63 -23.45
C GLN A 82 -4.36 26.94 -23.17
N VAL A 83 -4.67 27.55 -22.02
CA VAL A 83 -6.03 27.80 -21.54
C VAL A 83 -6.44 29.22 -21.91
N HIS A 84 -7.68 29.38 -22.40
CA HIS A 84 -8.22 30.71 -22.68
C HIS A 84 -8.29 31.55 -21.38
N PRO A 85 -7.82 32.80 -21.38
CA PRO A 85 -7.90 33.67 -20.20
C PRO A 85 -9.34 33.84 -19.70
N ALA A 86 -9.55 33.60 -18.40
CA ALA A 86 -10.84 33.69 -17.74
C ALA A 86 -10.66 33.88 -16.23
N GLU A 87 -11.54 34.66 -15.60
CA GLU A 87 -11.59 34.79 -14.13
C GLU A 87 -12.34 33.63 -13.47
N HIS A 88 -13.25 33.01 -14.23
CA HIS A 88 -14.07 31.88 -13.80
C HIS A 88 -13.68 30.64 -14.59
N VAL A 89 -13.40 29.55 -13.89
CA VAL A 89 -13.11 28.25 -14.48
C VAL A 89 -13.96 27.17 -13.82
N GLN A 90 -14.26 26.13 -14.58
CA GLN A 90 -14.80 24.88 -14.08
C GLN A 90 -13.67 23.86 -14.04
N ILE A 91 -13.43 23.28 -12.86
CA ILE A 91 -12.42 22.23 -12.67
C ILE A 91 -13.16 20.93 -12.44
N PHE A 92 -12.76 19.90 -13.18
CA PHE A 92 -13.25 18.54 -13.00
C PHE A 92 -12.08 17.61 -12.74
N LEU A 93 -12.21 16.78 -11.72
CA LEU A 93 -11.21 15.83 -11.26
C LEU A 93 -11.83 14.44 -11.29
N THR A 94 -11.08 13.45 -11.75
CA THR A 94 -11.46 12.04 -11.60
C THR A 94 -10.29 11.27 -11.04
N TRP A 95 -10.57 10.23 -10.27
CA TRP A 95 -9.56 9.31 -9.78
C TRP A 95 -10.06 7.87 -9.82
N GLY A 96 -9.12 6.97 -9.92
CA GLY A 96 -9.31 5.53 -9.81
C GLY A 96 -7.97 4.85 -9.47
N PRO A 97 -7.97 3.52 -9.32
CA PRO A 97 -6.75 2.78 -9.02
C PRO A 97 -5.64 2.92 -10.07
N ASN A 98 -6.05 3.10 -11.34
CA ASN A 98 -5.14 3.05 -12.49
C ASN A 98 -4.78 4.42 -13.06
N GLU A 99 -5.60 5.44 -12.82
CA GLU A 99 -5.46 6.76 -13.42
C GLU A 99 -6.11 7.84 -12.57
N ILE A 100 -5.65 9.07 -12.77
CA ILE A 100 -6.34 10.28 -12.36
C ILE A 100 -6.43 11.21 -13.55
N ASN A 101 -7.42 12.08 -13.59
CA ASN A 101 -7.54 13.07 -14.65
C ASN A 101 -7.88 14.44 -14.06
N LEU A 102 -7.31 15.47 -14.67
CA LEU A 102 -7.58 16.87 -14.40
C LEU A 102 -8.16 17.49 -15.67
N TYR A 103 -9.29 18.16 -15.53
CA TYR A 103 -9.94 18.90 -16.60
C TYR A 103 -10.18 20.33 -16.15
N LEU A 104 -9.96 21.28 -17.07
CA LEU A 104 -10.10 22.71 -16.82
C LEU A 104 -10.85 23.35 -17.98
N GLY A 105 -12.05 23.87 -17.70
CA GLY A 105 -12.90 24.57 -18.65
C GLY A 105 -13.02 26.05 -18.31
N PRO A 106 -12.41 26.98 -19.07
CA PRO A 106 -12.59 28.42 -18.85
C PRO A 106 -14.01 28.84 -19.22
N MET A 107 -14.68 29.57 -18.32
CA MET A 107 -16.09 29.98 -18.47
C MET A 107 -16.21 31.29 -19.24
N VAL A 108 -15.74 31.30 -20.49
CA VAL A 108 -15.76 32.45 -21.41
C VAL A 108 -16.16 32.00 -22.82
N GLU A 109 -16.62 32.94 -23.64
CA GLU A 109 -16.93 32.66 -25.04
C GLU A 109 -15.69 32.16 -25.79
N GLY A 110 -15.83 31.06 -26.55
CA GLY A 110 -14.71 30.41 -27.24
C GLY A 110 -13.79 29.56 -26.35
N GLY A 111 -14.05 29.51 -25.03
CA GLY A 111 -13.29 28.68 -24.10
C GLY A 111 -13.40 27.19 -24.42
N GLN A 112 -12.26 26.50 -24.47
CA GLN A 112 -12.19 25.06 -24.72
C GLN A 112 -11.77 24.29 -23.46
N LEU A 113 -12.32 23.09 -23.29
CA LEU A 113 -11.93 22.18 -22.22
C LEU A 113 -10.51 21.65 -22.47
N VAL A 114 -9.61 21.88 -21.51
CA VAL A 114 -8.28 21.29 -21.51
C VAL A 114 -8.26 20.13 -20.51
N ALA A 115 -7.57 19.04 -20.85
CA ALA A 115 -7.52 17.83 -20.04
C ALA A 115 -6.09 17.30 -19.92
N ALA A 116 -5.78 16.68 -18.79
CA ALA A 116 -4.54 15.97 -18.55
C ALA A 116 -4.83 14.66 -17.80
N THR A 117 -4.18 13.58 -18.23
CA THR A 117 -4.18 12.29 -17.53
C THR A 117 -2.92 12.18 -16.69
N GLY A 118 -3.07 11.68 -15.46
CA GLY A 118 -2.00 11.66 -14.49
C GLY A 118 -1.06 10.48 -14.61
N SER A 119 0.21 10.73 -14.33
CA SER A 119 1.28 9.73 -14.25
C SER A 119 1.75 9.55 -12.81
N PRO A 120 2.38 8.40 -12.46
CA PRO A 120 3.07 8.25 -11.18
C PRO A 120 4.11 9.37 -10.98
N ALA A 121 4.18 9.93 -9.77
CA ALA A 121 5.17 10.92 -9.38
C ALA A 121 6.48 10.23 -8.91
N SER A 122 7.60 10.96 -8.98
CA SER A 122 8.90 10.55 -8.45
C SER A 122 8.95 10.57 -6.92
N PHE A 123 8.05 11.32 -6.28
CA PHE A 123 7.88 11.43 -4.84
C PHE A 123 6.56 10.82 -4.38
N GLN A 124 6.40 10.69 -3.06
CA GLN A 124 5.19 10.22 -2.41
C GLN A 124 4.69 11.24 -1.39
N LEU A 125 3.42 11.62 -1.47
CA LEU A 125 2.71 12.35 -0.42
C LEU A 125 2.04 11.34 0.51
N ARG A 126 2.25 11.45 1.83
CA ARG A 126 1.72 10.50 2.80
C ARG A 126 1.19 11.19 4.04
N VAL A 127 0.05 10.72 4.55
CA VAL A 127 -0.51 11.20 5.83
C VAL A 127 0.10 10.39 6.96
N GLY A 128 0.75 11.06 7.91
CA GLY A 128 1.23 10.45 9.15
C GLY A 128 0.11 10.20 10.15
N ARG A 129 0.38 9.39 11.18
CA ARG A 129 -0.57 9.15 12.29
C ARG A 129 -0.86 10.39 13.13
N ASP A 130 -0.01 11.41 13.02
CA ASP A 130 -0.20 12.74 13.60
C ASP A 130 -1.09 13.66 12.74
N GLY A 131 -1.56 13.19 11.59
CA GLY A 131 -2.38 13.95 10.65
C GLY A 131 -1.60 14.88 9.73
N ASN A 132 -0.27 14.95 9.86
CA ASN A 132 0.57 15.77 9.00
C ASN A 132 0.80 15.10 7.64
N ILE A 133 0.99 15.92 6.60
CA ILE A 133 1.35 15.44 5.27
C ILE A 133 2.87 15.50 5.10
N TYR A 134 3.45 14.38 4.70
CA TYR A 134 4.87 14.20 4.45
C TYR A 134 5.11 13.98 2.96
N GLN A 135 6.07 14.70 2.39
CA GLN A 135 6.65 14.37 1.09
C GLN A 135 7.88 13.47 1.30
N VAL A 136 7.92 12.37 0.58
CA VAL A 136 8.99 11.37 0.63
C VAL A 136 9.56 11.20 -0.77
N GLY A 137 10.87 11.46 -0.90
CA GLY A 137 11.54 11.45 -2.20
C GLY A 137 11.36 12.75 -2.97
N ASP A 138 12.06 12.82 -4.10
CA ASP A 138 12.07 13.94 -5.05
C ASP A 138 12.69 13.45 -6.37
N ASP A 139 12.68 14.31 -7.39
CA ASP A 139 13.37 14.05 -8.65
C ASP A 139 14.87 13.75 -8.41
N GLY A 140 15.27 12.53 -8.77
CA GLY A 140 16.66 12.05 -8.59
C GLY A 140 16.97 11.48 -7.20
N VAL A 141 16.01 11.44 -6.26
CA VAL A 141 16.19 10.91 -4.91
C VAL A 141 15.49 9.56 -4.77
N GLN A 142 16.26 8.46 -4.78
CA GLN A 142 15.72 7.13 -4.54
C GLN A 142 15.54 6.88 -3.04
N VAL A 143 14.29 6.79 -2.59
CA VAL A 143 13.95 6.39 -1.21
C VAL A 143 13.37 4.98 -1.22
N MET A 144 14.07 4.04 -0.57
CA MET A 144 13.66 2.63 -0.51
C MET A 144 12.53 2.35 0.48
N GLY A 145 12.44 3.18 1.51
CA GLY A 145 11.42 3.10 2.55
C GLY A 145 11.74 4.14 3.61
N ILE A 146 10.71 4.72 4.23
CA ILE A 146 10.87 5.70 5.30
C ILE A 146 10.09 5.28 6.53
N SER A 147 10.74 5.41 7.68
CA SER A 147 10.10 5.32 8.99
C SER A 147 10.36 6.61 9.74
N ILE A 148 9.31 7.34 10.06
CA ILE A 148 9.38 8.57 10.86
C ILE A 148 8.87 8.24 12.26
N PHE A 149 9.63 8.62 13.28
CA PHE A 149 9.28 8.43 14.68
C PHE A 149 9.19 9.77 15.40
N GLN A 150 8.20 9.92 16.28
CA GLN A 150 8.08 11.05 17.19
C GLN A 150 7.81 10.50 18.59
N GLY A 151 8.67 10.85 19.56
CA GLY A 151 8.55 10.34 20.93
C GLY A 151 8.59 8.80 21.02
N ASN A 152 9.47 8.14 20.24
CA ASN A 152 9.56 6.68 20.09
C ASN A 152 8.32 5.99 19.51
N GLN A 153 7.30 6.73 19.09
CA GLN A 153 6.14 6.18 18.39
C GLN A 153 6.31 6.34 16.88
N PRO A 154 6.00 5.31 16.08
CA PRO A 154 6.03 5.42 14.64
C PRO A 154 4.90 6.32 14.15
N VAL A 155 5.25 7.41 13.46
CA VAL A 155 4.33 8.37 12.83
C VAL A 155 4.06 8.00 11.38
N LEU A 156 5.12 7.61 10.65
CA LEU A 156 5.05 7.14 9.28
C LEU A 156 5.85 5.83 9.18
N GLN A 157 5.31 4.85 8.47
CA GLN A 157 5.95 3.54 8.22
C GLN A 157 5.89 3.25 6.72
N PRO A 158 6.77 2.42 6.15
CA PRO A 158 6.72 2.05 4.73
C PRO A 158 5.34 1.49 4.32
N THR A 159 4.92 1.74 3.08
CA THR A 159 3.70 1.11 2.55
C THR A 159 3.92 -0.38 2.32
N ALA A 160 2.85 -1.15 2.15
CA ALA A 160 2.95 -2.56 1.79
C ALA A 160 3.76 -2.74 0.49
N VAL A 161 3.50 -1.89 -0.52
CA VAL A 161 4.23 -1.91 -1.79
C VAL A 161 5.72 -1.63 -1.57
N ASP A 162 6.07 -0.66 -0.72
CA ASP A 162 7.48 -0.36 -0.40
C ASP A 162 8.16 -1.54 0.31
N VAL A 163 7.46 -2.19 1.24
CA VAL A 163 7.95 -3.39 1.94
C VAL A 163 8.26 -4.51 0.95
N TRP A 164 7.36 -4.76 -0.01
CA TRP A 164 7.58 -5.80 -1.01
C TRP A 164 8.72 -5.47 -1.96
N LYS A 165 8.77 -4.25 -2.49
CA LYS A 165 9.88 -3.79 -3.35
C LYS A 165 11.23 -3.89 -2.64
N SER A 166 11.28 -3.47 -1.37
CA SER A 166 12.48 -3.58 -0.54
C SER A 166 12.89 -5.03 -0.31
N THR A 167 11.93 -5.94 -0.12
CA THR A 167 12.19 -7.39 0.00
C THR A 167 12.88 -7.93 -1.26
N LEU A 168 12.33 -7.62 -2.44
CA LEU A 168 12.90 -8.07 -3.71
C LEU A 168 14.30 -7.49 -3.94
N GLN A 169 14.49 -6.20 -3.63
CA GLN A 169 15.80 -5.57 -3.75
C GLN A 169 16.83 -6.16 -2.77
N ALA A 170 16.44 -6.50 -1.55
CA ALA A 170 17.33 -7.16 -0.60
C ALA A 170 17.82 -8.52 -1.12
N ILE A 171 16.93 -9.29 -1.77
CA ILE A 171 17.29 -10.55 -2.43
C ILE A 171 18.23 -10.31 -3.60
N ASP A 172 17.97 -9.29 -4.42
CA ASP A 172 18.82 -8.95 -5.55
C ASP A 172 20.22 -8.55 -5.08
N ILE A 173 20.32 -7.72 -4.04
CA ILE A 173 21.61 -7.37 -3.41
C ILE A 173 22.32 -8.62 -2.88
N LEU A 174 21.63 -9.48 -2.11
CA LEU A 174 22.21 -10.71 -1.58
C LEU A 174 22.77 -11.61 -2.70
N GLY A 175 22.07 -11.69 -3.83
CA GLY A 175 22.47 -12.47 -5.00
C GLY A 175 23.67 -11.92 -5.77
N THR A 176 24.13 -10.70 -5.47
CA THR A 176 25.34 -10.12 -6.09
C THR A 176 26.65 -10.54 -5.41
N GLY A 177 26.59 -11.22 -4.26
CA GLY A 177 27.78 -11.68 -3.57
C GLY A 177 28.52 -12.79 -4.32
N GLU A 178 29.77 -13.02 -3.92
CA GLU A 178 30.63 -14.07 -4.46
C GLU A 178 31.34 -14.81 -3.32
N SER A 179 31.61 -16.10 -3.50
CA SER A 179 32.32 -16.94 -2.53
C SER A 179 33.04 -18.09 -3.23
N LYS A 180 34.16 -18.53 -2.66
CA LYS A 180 34.99 -19.63 -3.20
C LYS A 180 34.36 -21.01 -2.95
N GLU A 181 33.38 -21.07 -2.08
CA GLU A 181 32.68 -22.26 -1.62
C GLU A 181 31.58 -22.73 -2.60
N GLY A 182 31.43 -22.07 -3.75
CA GLY A 182 30.66 -22.50 -4.91
C GLY A 182 29.23 -22.95 -4.59
N PHE A 183 29.00 -24.26 -4.63
CA PHE A 183 27.70 -24.87 -4.33
C PHE A 183 27.13 -24.50 -2.94
N ILE A 184 27.98 -24.47 -1.90
CA ILE A 184 27.53 -24.15 -0.55
C ILE A 184 27.03 -22.71 -0.47
N TYR A 185 27.71 -21.79 -1.16
CA TYR A 185 27.28 -20.41 -1.26
C TYR A 185 25.90 -20.31 -1.93
N GLU A 186 25.69 -21.02 -3.04
CA GLU A 186 24.40 -21.04 -3.74
C GLU A 186 23.25 -21.56 -2.85
N VAL A 187 23.49 -22.62 -2.09
CA VAL A 187 22.54 -23.16 -1.11
C VAL A 187 22.19 -22.13 -0.05
N VAL A 188 23.21 -21.47 0.53
CA VAL A 188 23.02 -20.46 1.59
C VAL A 188 22.23 -19.27 1.07
N VAL A 189 22.60 -18.74 -0.10
CA VAL A 189 21.89 -17.62 -0.75
C VAL A 189 20.45 -18.00 -1.02
N THR A 190 20.20 -19.15 -1.66
CA THR A 190 18.85 -19.61 -2.00
C THR A 190 17.98 -19.75 -0.76
N ASN A 191 18.48 -20.42 0.28
CA ASN A 191 17.78 -20.58 1.56
C ASN A 191 17.44 -19.24 2.21
N LEU A 192 18.42 -18.34 2.31
CA LEU A 192 18.22 -17.04 2.93
C LEU A 192 17.24 -16.19 2.11
N SER A 193 17.32 -16.23 0.78
CA SER A 193 16.37 -15.53 -0.08
C SER A 193 14.93 -16.05 0.08
N ILE A 194 14.72 -17.36 0.22
CA ILE A 194 13.38 -17.92 0.53
C ILE A 194 12.87 -17.40 1.87
N VAL A 195 13.73 -17.37 2.90
CA VAL A 195 13.36 -16.80 4.21
C VAL A 195 12.98 -15.32 4.08
N ILE A 196 13.75 -14.53 3.32
CA ILE A 196 13.46 -13.13 3.04
C ILE A 196 12.11 -12.99 2.31
N LEU A 197 11.81 -13.83 1.30
CA LEU A 197 10.52 -13.83 0.61
C LEU A 197 9.34 -14.09 1.56
N VAL A 198 9.47 -15.07 2.46
CA VAL A 198 8.42 -15.39 3.45
C VAL A 198 8.22 -14.25 4.43
N THR A 199 9.31 -13.63 4.91
CA THR A 199 9.22 -12.44 5.77
C THR A 199 8.62 -11.25 5.04
N GLY A 200 8.98 -11.03 3.77
CA GLY A 200 8.39 -9.98 2.95
C GLY A 200 6.90 -10.21 2.67
N PHE A 201 6.48 -11.46 2.48
CA PHE A 201 5.07 -11.83 2.35
C PHE A 201 4.28 -11.49 3.62
N GLU A 202 4.77 -11.89 4.79
CA GLU A 202 4.14 -11.55 6.07
C GLU A 202 4.04 -10.04 6.25
N ALA A 203 5.16 -9.33 6.04
CA ALA A 203 5.22 -7.90 6.24
C ALA A 203 4.34 -7.14 5.24
N TYR A 204 4.27 -7.57 3.98
CA TYR A 204 3.37 -7.02 2.98
C TYR A 204 1.91 -7.26 3.39
N THR A 205 1.53 -8.52 3.62
CA THR A 205 0.12 -8.88 3.89
C THR A 205 -0.38 -8.22 5.17
N LYS A 206 0.44 -8.20 6.23
CA LYS A 206 0.12 -7.47 7.46
C LYS A 206 -0.06 -5.98 7.22
N THR A 207 0.87 -5.34 6.51
CA THR A 207 0.81 -3.89 6.25
C THR A 207 -0.39 -3.55 5.38
N ARG A 208 -0.61 -4.29 4.28
CA ARG A 208 -1.74 -4.07 3.36
C ARG A 208 -3.08 -4.26 4.05
N PHE A 209 -3.18 -5.25 4.95
CA PHE A 209 -4.38 -5.49 5.74
C PHE A 209 -4.78 -4.29 6.61
N LEU A 210 -3.82 -3.54 7.14
CA LEU A 210 -4.06 -2.32 7.92
C LEU A 210 -4.28 -1.09 7.04
N GLU A 211 -3.54 -0.97 5.93
CA GLU A 211 -3.72 0.14 4.96
C GLU A 211 -5.15 0.24 4.43
N LEU A 212 -5.83 -0.89 4.22
CA LEU A 212 -7.20 -0.93 3.73
C LEU A 212 -8.16 -0.09 4.59
N GLU A 213 -8.03 -0.15 5.91
CA GLU A 213 -8.84 0.68 6.83
C GLU A 213 -8.51 2.17 6.67
N GLY A 214 -7.21 2.49 6.57
CA GLY A 214 -6.72 3.84 6.31
C GLY A 214 -7.16 4.41 4.95
N GLU A 215 -7.35 3.54 3.96
CA GLU A 215 -7.92 3.85 2.64
C GLU A 215 -9.45 3.97 2.66
N GLY A 216 -10.09 3.72 3.80
CA GLY A 216 -11.54 3.86 3.97
C GLY A 216 -12.33 2.56 3.82
N ILE A 217 -11.68 1.42 3.60
CA ILE A 217 -12.34 0.11 3.55
C ILE A 217 -12.56 -0.38 4.98
N GLN A 218 -13.80 -0.34 5.45
CA GLN A 218 -14.13 -0.74 6.82
C GLN A 218 -13.98 -2.27 7.02
N PRO A 219 -13.14 -2.72 7.97
CA PRO A 219 -13.03 -4.14 8.30
C PRO A 219 -14.24 -4.63 9.09
N ASN A 220 -14.64 -5.88 8.88
CA ASN A 220 -15.61 -6.55 9.77
C ASN A 220 -14.90 -7.07 11.03
N VAL A 221 -14.76 -6.19 12.02
CA VAL A 221 -14.10 -6.48 13.31
C VAL A 221 -14.75 -7.65 14.05
N GLU A 222 -16.08 -7.71 14.06
CA GLU A 222 -16.82 -8.79 14.73
C GLU A 222 -16.48 -10.16 14.11
N ALA A 223 -16.43 -10.24 12.78
CA ALA A 223 -16.06 -11.48 12.09
C ALA A 223 -14.61 -11.90 12.36
N ILE A 224 -13.68 -10.96 12.53
CA ILE A 224 -12.31 -11.23 12.96
C ILE A 224 -12.33 -11.82 14.38
N ILE A 225 -13.00 -11.14 15.32
CA ILE A 225 -13.04 -11.57 16.72
C ILE A 225 -13.66 -12.97 16.83
N ASN A 226 -14.74 -13.24 16.10
CA ASN A 226 -15.38 -14.56 16.04
C ASN A 226 -14.48 -15.67 15.46
N ALA A 227 -13.52 -15.33 14.62
CA ALA A 227 -12.63 -16.29 13.97
C ALA A 227 -11.34 -16.56 14.77
N PHE A 228 -10.84 -15.59 15.53
CA PHE A 228 -9.52 -15.68 16.18
C PHE A 228 -9.56 -15.74 17.71
N TYR A 229 -10.67 -15.36 18.35
CA TYR A 229 -10.81 -15.44 19.81
C TYR A 229 -11.64 -16.65 20.23
N SER A 230 -11.28 -17.25 21.35
CA SER A 230 -12.00 -18.38 21.93
C SER A 230 -13.42 -17.96 22.36
N GLN A 231 -14.32 -18.94 22.49
CA GLN A 231 -15.68 -18.67 22.99
C GLN A 231 -15.65 -18.04 24.39
N ARG A 232 -14.72 -18.47 25.26
CA ARG A 232 -14.55 -17.92 26.61
C ARG A 232 -14.21 -16.44 26.58
N GLU A 233 -13.26 -16.02 25.74
CA GLU A 233 -12.88 -14.62 25.59
C GLU A 233 -14.03 -13.78 25.03
N ARG A 234 -14.76 -14.31 24.05
CA ARG A 234 -15.93 -13.63 23.47
C ARG A 234 -17.04 -13.43 24.49
N SER A 235 -17.37 -14.46 25.28
CA SER A 235 -18.35 -14.37 26.36
C SER A 235 -17.92 -13.43 27.50
N ALA A 236 -16.62 -13.19 27.66
CA ALA A 236 -16.09 -12.20 28.60
C ALA A 236 -16.12 -10.76 28.06
N GLY A 237 -16.72 -10.52 26.88
CA GLY A 237 -16.86 -9.18 26.30
C GLY A 237 -15.63 -8.69 25.54
N ALA A 238 -14.86 -9.59 24.90
CA ALA A 238 -13.63 -9.25 24.16
C ALA A 238 -13.78 -8.04 23.22
N ILE A 239 -14.93 -7.87 22.55
CA ILE A 239 -15.18 -6.73 21.65
C ILE A 239 -15.07 -5.40 22.42
N ALA A 240 -15.83 -5.26 23.51
CA ALA A 240 -15.86 -4.02 24.29
C ALA A 240 -14.49 -3.71 24.92
N ILE A 241 -13.81 -4.75 25.43
CA ILE A 241 -12.47 -4.61 26.02
C ILE A 241 -11.47 -4.10 24.98
N LEU A 242 -11.48 -4.69 23.78
CA LEU A 242 -10.57 -4.28 22.70
C LEU A 242 -10.88 -2.87 22.21
N ASP A 243 -12.15 -2.50 22.09
CA ASP A 243 -12.56 -1.16 21.67
C ASP A 243 -12.15 -0.08 22.69
N GLU A 244 -12.29 -0.35 23.99
CA GLU A 244 -11.83 0.58 25.04
C GLU A 244 -10.30 0.73 25.06
N GLU A 245 -9.58 -0.39 24.91
CA GLU A 245 -8.12 -0.38 24.86
C GLU A 245 -7.59 0.33 23.60
N ALA A 246 -8.23 0.11 22.45
CA ALA A 246 -7.88 0.76 21.19
C ALA A 246 -8.08 2.29 21.29
N LYS A 247 -9.19 2.75 21.88
CA LYS A 247 -9.43 4.17 22.18
C LYS A 247 -8.37 4.75 23.11
N THR A 248 -8.00 4.03 24.16
CA THR A 248 -6.97 4.47 25.13
C THR A 248 -5.61 4.65 24.45
N LEU A 249 -5.28 3.76 23.51
CA LEU A 249 -4.03 3.79 22.74
C LEU A 249 -4.09 4.68 21.49
N ASN A 250 -5.24 5.29 21.20
CA ASN A 250 -5.49 6.07 19.99
C ASN A 250 -5.15 5.31 18.69
N VAL A 251 -5.57 4.04 18.61
CA VAL A 251 -5.42 3.16 17.44
C VAL A 251 -6.77 2.54 17.08
N THR A 252 -6.86 1.89 15.93
CA THR A 252 -8.07 1.13 15.56
C THR A 252 -8.10 -0.22 16.27
N THR A 253 -9.28 -0.80 16.43
CA THR A 253 -9.43 -2.14 17.02
C THR A 253 -8.67 -3.19 16.21
N VAL A 254 -8.61 -3.04 14.88
CA VAL A 254 -7.83 -3.94 14.01
C VAL A 254 -6.32 -3.76 14.20
N ASP A 255 -5.83 -2.52 14.26
CA ASP A 255 -4.43 -2.23 14.61
C ASP A 255 -4.04 -2.89 15.95
N LEU A 256 -4.93 -2.84 16.95
CA LEU A 256 -4.71 -3.47 18.24
C LEU A 256 -4.63 -5.01 18.14
N ILE A 257 -5.58 -5.64 17.44
CA ILE A 257 -5.59 -7.09 17.22
C ILE A 257 -4.30 -7.55 16.52
N VAL A 258 -3.86 -6.82 15.50
CA VAL A 258 -2.65 -7.12 14.73
C VAL A 258 -1.38 -6.89 15.55
N SER A 259 -1.32 -5.82 16.35
CA SER A 259 -0.17 -5.54 17.23
C SER A 259 -0.01 -6.56 18.36
N LYS A 260 -1.14 -7.10 18.87
CA LYS A 260 -1.17 -8.22 19.83
C LYS A 260 -0.81 -9.58 19.23
N ARG A 261 -0.51 -9.65 17.92
CA ARG A 261 -0.14 -10.88 17.19
C ARG A 261 -1.21 -11.97 17.26
N VAL A 262 -2.48 -11.58 17.37
CA VAL A 262 -3.61 -12.52 17.37
C VAL A 262 -3.76 -13.23 16.01
N ILE A 263 -3.43 -12.51 14.94
CA ILE A 263 -3.39 -13.03 13.57
C ILE A 263 -1.94 -13.31 13.19
N ASP A 264 -1.65 -14.57 12.86
CA ASP A 264 -0.37 -14.98 12.30
C ASP A 264 -0.40 -14.84 10.77
N PHE A 265 0.22 -13.78 10.25
CA PHE A 265 0.32 -13.53 8.81
C PHE A 265 1.39 -14.38 8.12
N GLN A 266 2.26 -15.08 8.87
CA GLN A 266 3.19 -16.07 8.29
C GLN A 266 2.44 -17.36 7.94
N ASN A 267 1.38 -17.69 8.68
CA ASN A 267 0.54 -18.84 8.42
C ASN A 267 -0.48 -18.53 7.31
N TYR A 268 -0.31 -19.16 6.14
CA TYR A 268 -1.17 -18.95 4.97
C TYR A 268 -2.67 -19.05 5.28
N GLU A 269 -3.11 -20.08 6.01
CA GLU A 269 -4.53 -20.28 6.29
C GLU A 269 -5.07 -19.23 7.28
N LYS A 270 -4.26 -18.80 8.26
CA LYS A 270 -4.64 -17.71 9.17
C LYS A 270 -4.69 -16.36 8.45
N CYS A 271 -3.71 -16.07 7.59
CA CYS A 271 -3.70 -14.87 6.75
C CYS A 271 -4.94 -14.83 5.83
N LYS A 272 -5.17 -15.93 5.08
CA LYS A 272 -6.34 -16.09 4.20
C LYS A 272 -7.66 -15.92 4.97
N LEU A 273 -7.77 -16.52 6.16
CA LEU A 273 -8.94 -16.38 7.01
C LEU A 273 -9.15 -14.93 7.45
N ALA A 274 -8.08 -14.22 7.85
CA ALA A 274 -8.17 -12.82 8.26
C ALA A 274 -8.69 -11.92 7.12
N TYR A 275 -8.10 -12.02 5.93
CA TYR A 275 -8.54 -11.27 4.75
C TYR A 275 -10.00 -11.58 4.37
N ASN A 276 -10.40 -12.85 4.45
CA ASN A 276 -11.78 -13.24 4.18
C ASN A 276 -12.76 -12.65 5.20
N LYS A 277 -12.43 -12.72 6.50
CA LYS A 277 -13.33 -12.26 7.55
C LYS A 277 -13.41 -10.74 7.62
N ALA A 278 -12.29 -10.05 7.48
CA ALA A 278 -12.25 -8.60 7.54
C ALA A 278 -12.83 -7.94 6.29
N TYR A 279 -12.42 -8.39 5.11
CA TYR A 279 -12.63 -7.67 3.85
C TYR A 279 -13.34 -8.50 2.77
N GLY A 280 -13.72 -9.75 3.06
CA GLY A 280 -14.38 -10.63 2.08
C GLY A 280 -13.44 -11.17 1.00
N ILE A 281 -12.14 -10.87 1.05
CA ILE A 281 -11.17 -11.34 0.05
C ILE A 281 -10.93 -12.84 0.24
N LYS A 282 -11.10 -13.62 -0.83
CA LYS A 282 -10.79 -15.05 -0.85
C LYS A 282 -9.61 -15.30 -1.77
N PHE A 283 -8.51 -15.80 -1.23
CA PHE A 283 -7.28 -15.97 -2.00
C PHE A 283 -7.44 -16.89 -3.23
N GLY A 284 -8.29 -17.91 -3.14
CA GLY A 284 -8.60 -18.80 -4.28
C GLY A 284 -9.46 -18.18 -5.39
N GLU A 285 -10.09 -17.03 -5.14
CA GLU A 285 -10.95 -16.34 -6.12
C GLU A 285 -10.25 -15.12 -6.78
N MET A 286 -8.97 -14.88 -6.48
CA MET A 286 -8.20 -13.73 -7.01
C MET A 286 -7.66 -13.95 -8.44
N GLY A 287 -8.04 -15.04 -9.11
CA GLY A 287 -7.53 -15.41 -10.43
C GLY A 287 -6.05 -15.81 -10.42
N PHE A 288 -5.58 -16.39 -9.31
CA PHE A 288 -4.25 -16.97 -9.16
C PHE A 288 -4.35 -18.49 -9.30
N ALA A 289 -3.45 -19.11 -10.08
CA ALA A 289 -3.56 -20.52 -10.42
C ALA A 289 -3.42 -21.42 -9.18
N ASN A 290 -4.26 -22.46 -9.06
CA ASN A 290 -4.25 -23.37 -7.91
C ASN A 290 -2.86 -24.00 -7.65
N GLN A 291 -2.17 -24.43 -8.71
CA GLN A 291 -0.79 -24.94 -8.60
C GLN A 291 0.17 -23.92 -7.99
N ALA A 292 0.03 -22.64 -8.32
CA ALA A 292 0.86 -21.60 -7.76
C ALA A 292 0.53 -21.33 -6.27
N LEU A 293 -0.73 -21.51 -5.85
CA LEU A 293 -1.10 -21.45 -4.42
C LEU A 293 -0.50 -22.59 -3.61
N GLU A 294 -0.45 -23.79 -4.19
CA GLU A 294 0.17 -24.95 -3.56
C GLU A 294 1.67 -24.72 -3.38
N GLN A 295 2.35 -24.24 -4.43
CA GLN A 295 3.77 -23.86 -4.37
C GLN A 295 4.04 -22.77 -3.33
N LEU A 296 3.22 -21.72 -3.27
CA LEU A 296 3.34 -20.66 -2.27
C LEU A 296 3.27 -21.23 -0.85
N GLN A 297 2.29 -22.09 -0.59
CA GLN A 297 2.14 -22.76 0.71
C GLN A 297 3.32 -23.67 1.04
N GLU A 298 3.90 -24.33 0.03
CA GLU A 298 5.12 -25.12 0.16
C GLU A 298 6.27 -24.25 0.65
N PHE A 299 6.54 -23.12 -0.01
CA PHE A 299 7.59 -22.18 0.39
C PHE A 299 7.39 -21.60 1.79
N LEU A 300 6.14 -21.30 2.17
CA LEU A 300 5.81 -20.84 3.52
C LEU A 300 6.13 -21.91 4.58
N LYS A 301 5.82 -23.19 4.31
CA LYS A 301 6.19 -24.31 5.20
C LYS A 301 7.71 -24.49 5.26
N TYR A 302 8.40 -24.26 4.15
CA TYR A 302 9.85 -24.47 4.05
C TYR A 302 10.68 -23.55 4.92
N ARG A 303 10.23 -22.33 5.22
CA ARG A 303 10.91 -21.46 6.18
C ARG A 303 11.23 -22.17 7.49
N HIS A 304 10.28 -22.94 8.04
CA HIS A 304 10.52 -23.67 9.29
C HIS A 304 11.61 -24.73 9.12
N ARG A 305 11.67 -25.42 7.97
CA ARG A 305 12.74 -26.40 7.69
C ARG A 305 14.10 -25.73 7.50
N ILE A 306 14.15 -24.61 6.78
CA ILE A 306 15.40 -23.85 6.51
C ILE A 306 16.00 -23.30 7.82
N ILE A 307 15.18 -22.75 8.72
CA ILE A 307 15.65 -22.18 9.99
C ILE A 307 16.25 -23.25 10.91
N HIS A 308 15.81 -24.50 10.80
CA HIS A 308 16.24 -25.58 11.70
C HIS A 308 17.32 -26.50 11.12
N ILE A 309 17.74 -26.32 9.85
CA ILE A 309 18.77 -27.13 9.20
C ILE A 309 19.98 -26.25 8.90
N SER A 310 21.13 -26.56 9.49
CA SER A 310 22.38 -25.86 9.14
C SER A 310 22.78 -26.23 7.71
N PRO A 311 22.96 -25.25 6.79
CA PRO A 311 23.44 -25.50 5.43
C PRO A 311 24.82 -26.18 5.40
N LEU A 312 25.57 -26.07 6.50
CA LEU A 312 26.91 -26.64 6.68
C LEU A 312 26.90 -28.00 7.37
N GLN A 313 25.75 -28.47 7.87
CA GLN A 313 25.61 -29.82 8.38
C GLN A 313 25.13 -30.75 7.27
N ALA A 314 26.06 -31.47 6.65
CA ALA A 314 25.70 -32.72 5.99
C ALA A 314 25.16 -33.67 7.08
N MET A 315 23.86 -33.91 7.10
CA MET A 315 23.24 -34.87 8.03
C MET A 315 23.54 -36.30 7.58
N LEU A 316 24.80 -36.72 7.76
CA LEU A 316 25.20 -38.12 7.69
C LEU A 316 24.59 -38.84 8.91
N ASN A 317 23.65 -39.75 8.68
CA ASN A 317 23.07 -40.70 9.64
C ASN A 317 21.91 -40.23 10.56
N GLN A 318 20.96 -39.43 10.07
CA GLN A 318 19.62 -39.41 10.69
C GLN A 318 18.66 -40.31 9.88
N ALA A 319 18.21 -41.41 10.47
CA ALA A 319 17.37 -42.43 9.84
C ALA A 319 15.96 -41.93 9.39
N GLN A 320 15.62 -40.66 9.64
CA GLN A 320 14.31 -40.06 9.35
C GLN A 320 14.38 -38.76 8.53
N VAL A 321 15.56 -38.37 8.03
CA VAL A 321 15.65 -37.27 7.07
C VAL A 321 15.73 -37.91 5.68
N PRO A 322 14.79 -37.63 4.76
CA PRO A 322 14.84 -38.19 3.42
C PRO A 322 16.21 -37.93 2.79
N LEU A 323 16.75 -38.90 2.04
CA LEU A 323 17.94 -38.81 1.19
C LEU A 323 17.80 -37.78 0.05
N GLU A 324 16.81 -36.90 0.12
CA GLU A 324 16.54 -35.88 -0.88
C GLU A 324 17.66 -34.84 -0.81
N GLU A 325 18.20 -34.45 -1.97
CA GLU A 325 19.09 -33.28 -2.10
C GLU A 325 18.54 -32.13 -1.24
N PRO A 326 19.38 -31.28 -0.62
CA PRO A 326 18.88 -30.09 0.05
C PRO A 326 17.95 -29.38 -0.94
N VAL A 327 16.65 -29.37 -0.63
CA VAL A 327 15.52 -29.09 -1.55
C VAL A 327 15.63 -27.71 -2.22
N PHE A 328 16.59 -26.89 -1.78
CA PHE A 328 16.78 -25.48 -2.12
C PHE A 328 18.24 -25.17 -2.50
N SER A 329 18.87 -26.03 -3.28
CA SER A 329 20.29 -25.88 -3.66
C SER A 329 20.52 -25.14 -4.97
N LYS A 330 19.45 -24.72 -5.65
CA LYS A 330 19.50 -24.28 -7.05
C LYS A 330 18.87 -22.91 -7.24
N LYS A 331 19.55 -22.06 -8.01
CA LYS A 331 19.08 -20.74 -8.43
C LYS A 331 17.69 -20.77 -9.10
N GLU A 332 17.36 -21.84 -9.80
CA GLU A 332 16.04 -22.05 -10.42
C GLU A 332 14.92 -22.07 -9.37
N THR A 333 15.17 -22.69 -8.20
CA THR A 333 14.20 -22.74 -7.10
C THR A 333 13.92 -21.34 -6.55
N LEU A 334 14.95 -20.51 -6.40
CA LEU A 334 14.79 -19.12 -6.00
C LEU A 334 13.97 -18.32 -7.04
N GLN A 335 14.26 -18.50 -8.32
CA GLN A 335 13.52 -17.81 -9.39
C GLN A 335 12.04 -18.22 -9.41
N ALA A 336 11.75 -19.51 -9.24
CA ALA A 336 10.38 -20.01 -9.13
C ALA A 336 9.66 -19.45 -7.90
N ALA A 337 10.33 -19.44 -6.73
CA ALA A 337 9.79 -18.84 -5.52
C ALA A 337 9.50 -17.36 -5.71
N ARG A 338 10.47 -16.57 -6.19
CA ARG A 338 10.31 -15.13 -6.44
C ARG A 338 9.12 -14.86 -7.35
N LYS A 339 9.01 -15.57 -8.47
CA LYS A 339 7.89 -15.44 -9.41
C LYS A 339 6.55 -15.77 -8.72
N CYS A 340 6.48 -16.87 -8.00
CA CYS A 340 5.27 -17.30 -7.30
C CYS A 340 4.80 -16.27 -6.26
N PHE A 341 5.70 -15.78 -5.41
CA PHE A 341 5.37 -14.74 -4.43
C PHE A 341 4.98 -13.43 -5.11
N ASP A 342 5.75 -12.97 -6.10
CA ASP A 342 5.48 -11.69 -6.76
C ASP A 342 4.13 -11.69 -7.49
N GLU A 343 3.81 -12.76 -8.22
CA GLU A 343 2.51 -12.90 -8.86
C GLU A 343 1.37 -12.93 -7.83
N PHE A 344 1.54 -13.64 -6.70
CA PHE A 344 0.53 -13.65 -5.63
C PHE A 344 0.32 -12.25 -5.05
N ILE A 345 1.41 -11.55 -4.70
CA ILE A 345 1.36 -10.22 -4.09
C ILE A 345 0.72 -9.23 -5.05
N ASN A 346 1.05 -9.27 -6.33
CA ASN A 346 0.43 -8.41 -7.35
C ASN A 346 -1.07 -8.70 -7.52
N LYS A 347 -1.49 -9.98 -7.46
CA LYS A 347 -2.91 -10.37 -7.51
C LYS A 347 -3.67 -9.92 -6.27
N LEU A 348 -3.10 -10.12 -5.09
CA LEU A 348 -3.68 -9.62 -3.84
C LEU A 348 -3.79 -8.09 -3.88
N HIS A 349 -2.72 -7.39 -4.26
CA HIS A 349 -2.70 -5.94 -4.37
C HIS A 349 -3.80 -5.43 -5.29
N SER A 350 -3.85 -5.92 -6.53
CA SER A 350 -4.87 -5.52 -7.49
C SER A 350 -6.29 -5.81 -6.99
N THR A 351 -6.52 -6.96 -6.34
CA THR A 351 -7.81 -7.29 -5.74
C THR A 351 -8.20 -6.30 -4.64
N THR A 352 -7.25 -5.92 -3.78
CA THR A 352 -7.50 -4.97 -2.69
C THR A 352 -7.85 -3.57 -3.20
N LEU A 353 -7.26 -3.15 -4.33
CA LEU A 353 -7.57 -1.85 -4.96
C LEU A 353 -8.98 -1.78 -5.56
N GLN A 354 -9.62 -2.92 -5.83
CA GLN A 354 -10.98 -2.99 -6.37
C GLN A 354 -12.06 -3.07 -5.29
N LEU A 355 -11.68 -3.15 -4.01
CA LEU A 355 -12.63 -3.19 -2.90
C LEU A 355 -13.40 -1.88 -2.81
N ARG A 356 -14.72 -1.96 -2.68
CA ARG A 356 -15.59 -0.80 -2.49
C ARG A 356 -16.01 -0.70 -1.02
N PRO A 357 -16.05 0.51 -0.44
CA PRO A 357 -16.66 0.72 0.87
C PRO A 357 -18.11 0.23 0.87
N LYS A 358 -18.51 -0.49 1.91
CA LYS A 358 -19.92 -0.84 2.12
C LYS A 358 -20.68 0.45 2.49
N ARG A 359 -21.71 0.79 1.70
CA ARG A 359 -22.60 1.93 1.96
C ARG A 359 -23.61 1.61 3.04
#